data_AF-A0A6G0AAH9-F1
#
_entry.id   AF-A0A6G0AAH9-F1
#
_cell.length_a   1.000
_cell.length_b   1.000
_cell.length_c   1.000
_cell.angle_alpha   90.00
_cell.angle_beta   90.00
_cell.angle_gamma   90.00
#
_symmetry.space_group_name_H-M   'P 1'
#
loop_
_entity.id
_entity.type
_entity.pdbx_description
1 polymer ?
#
loop_
_entity_poly.entity_id
_entity_poly.type
_entity_poly.pdbx_seq_one_letter_code
_entity_poly.pdbx_strand_id
1 'polypeptide(L)'
;MYIARPRVWQSVTVADPRSAPPADDLRRLYHDQGLSMAQIAERYEVSPSTVHNWFRRASIQARPSAATLRTDIDDGDMATRYITDRQTAAEIASALGCSQSLVYARLDRLGIPRRPPKPRKSPRPTAAELRRLYDQEQLSVSQIAHRFDVTPNATYRWLHDSGISLRDRDSRERIDLDELGRLYGSGATGSELARRYNCSTTTIYRRLDDAQIPRRAAVAINRDALIDALDEGLSASDIGAAFEISVSAVCRALEREGLQTETQKKRSQASEHYLALVEEAERTGKADYETMQWLQARTTSNTRRSG
;
A
#
# COMPACT_ATOMS: atom_id res chain seq x y z
N MET A 1 -64.81 15.81 -13.76
CA MET A 1 -64.53 16.48 -15.04
C MET A 1 -63.04 16.82 -15.05
N TYR A 2 -62.25 16.01 -15.75
CA TYR A 2 -60.81 16.17 -15.91
C TYR A 2 -60.56 17.33 -16.90
N ILE A 3 -59.78 18.34 -16.51
CA ILE A 3 -59.14 19.24 -17.47
C ILE A 3 -57.69 19.44 -17.02
N ALA A 4 -56.79 18.92 -17.86
CA ALA A 4 -55.36 18.96 -17.70
C ALA A 4 -54.82 20.41 -17.82
N ARG A 5 -53.77 20.69 -17.04
CA ARG A 5 -52.81 21.77 -17.35
C ARG A 5 -51.44 21.12 -17.60
N PRO A 6 -50.82 21.31 -18.78
CA PRO A 6 -49.50 20.73 -19.06
C PRO A 6 -48.43 21.50 -18.28
N ARG A 7 -47.65 20.78 -17.47
CA ARG A 7 -46.42 21.32 -16.88
C ARG A 7 -45.31 21.23 -17.92
N VAL A 8 -45.01 22.38 -18.51
CA VAL A 8 -43.83 22.61 -19.36
C VAL A 8 -42.61 22.53 -18.44
N TRP A 9 -41.81 21.48 -18.56
CA TRP A 9 -40.51 21.42 -17.90
C TRP A 9 -39.53 22.27 -18.70
N GLN A 10 -39.37 23.53 -18.33
CA GLN A 10 -38.18 24.28 -18.75
C GLN A 10 -36.99 23.72 -17.97
N SER A 11 -36.15 22.95 -18.66
CA SER A 11 -34.86 22.48 -18.17
C SER A 11 -33.90 23.67 -18.04
N VAL A 12 -33.86 24.29 -16.87
CA VAL A 12 -32.69 25.07 -16.46
C VAL A 12 -31.66 24.04 -15.99
N THR A 13 -30.63 23.81 -16.80
CA THR A 13 -29.47 22.99 -16.48
C THR A 13 -28.73 23.64 -15.31
N VAL A 14 -29.08 23.27 -14.08
CA VAL A 14 -28.22 23.56 -12.93
C VAL A 14 -27.07 22.58 -13.05
N ALA A 15 -25.91 23.07 -13.50
CA ALA A 15 -24.69 22.29 -13.57
C ALA A 15 -24.43 21.61 -12.22
N ASP A 16 -24.13 20.30 -12.24
CA ASP A 16 -23.76 19.55 -11.04
C ASP A 16 -22.65 20.31 -10.30
N PRO A 17 -22.83 20.68 -9.01
CA PRO A 17 -21.83 21.44 -8.27
C PRO A 17 -20.49 20.70 -8.13
N ARG A 18 -20.45 19.39 -8.40
CA ARG A 18 -19.23 18.55 -8.41
C ARG A 18 -18.62 18.37 -9.80
N SER A 19 -19.24 18.95 -10.84
CA SER A 19 -18.70 18.93 -12.20
C SER A 19 -17.62 19.99 -12.38
N ALA A 20 -16.67 19.73 -13.29
CA ALA A 20 -15.58 20.65 -13.56
C ALA A 20 -16.13 21.98 -14.10
N PRO A 21 -15.89 23.12 -13.42
CA PRO A 21 -16.28 24.41 -13.96
C PRO A 21 -15.48 24.73 -15.24
N PRO A 22 -15.97 25.66 -16.10
CA PRO A 22 -15.24 26.12 -17.27
C PRO A 22 -13.80 26.54 -16.94
N ALA A 23 -12.89 26.31 -17.90
CA ALA A 23 -11.46 26.60 -17.71
C ALA A 23 -11.18 28.06 -17.30
N ASP A 24 -11.97 29.01 -17.83
CA ASP A 24 -11.83 30.43 -17.50
C ASP A 24 -12.30 30.76 -16.07
N ASP A 25 -13.31 30.04 -15.56
CA ASP A 25 -13.73 30.17 -14.18
C ASP A 25 -12.66 29.61 -13.22
N LEU A 26 -12.04 28.47 -13.57
CA LEU A 26 -10.89 27.95 -12.83
C LEU A 26 -9.70 28.91 -12.82
N ARG A 27 -9.39 29.54 -13.96
CA ARG A 27 -8.34 30.57 -14.06
C ARG A 27 -8.65 31.77 -13.18
N ARG A 28 -9.88 32.29 -13.23
CA ARG A 28 -10.31 33.44 -12.42
C ARG A 28 -10.24 33.13 -10.92
N LEU A 29 -10.73 31.95 -10.49
CA LEU A 29 -10.64 31.53 -9.09
C LEU A 29 -9.19 31.43 -8.61
N TYR A 30 -8.28 30.94 -9.47
CA TYR A 30 -6.91 30.64 -9.10
C TYR A 30 -5.92 31.82 -9.22
N HIS A 31 -6.03 32.61 -10.29
CA HIS A 31 -5.16 33.75 -10.58
C HIS A 31 -5.74 35.06 -10.05
N ASP A 32 -7.01 35.34 -10.34
CA ASP A 32 -7.61 36.66 -10.03
C ASP A 32 -8.09 36.73 -8.58
N GLN A 33 -8.74 35.67 -8.10
CA GLN A 33 -9.21 35.59 -6.70
C GLN A 33 -8.16 34.96 -5.76
N GLY A 34 -7.07 34.42 -6.31
CA GLY A 34 -5.94 33.91 -5.54
C GLY A 34 -6.20 32.65 -4.70
N LEU A 35 -7.30 31.91 -4.95
CA LEU A 35 -7.60 30.69 -4.21
C LEU A 35 -6.57 29.60 -4.53
N SER A 36 -6.20 28.82 -3.51
CA SER A 36 -5.43 27.58 -3.68
C SER A 36 -6.31 26.45 -4.24
N MET A 37 -5.69 25.41 -4.81
CA MET A 37 -6.42 24.22 -5.27
C MET A 37 -7.21 23.53 -4.14
N ALA A 38 -6.76 23.64 -2.89
CA ALA A 38 -7.48 23.11 -1.73
C ALA A 38 -8.75 23.92 -1.43
N GLN A 39 -8.67 25.25 -1.50
CA GLN A 39 -9.83 26.13 -1.31
C GLN A 39 -10.83 26.02 -2.47
N ILE A 40 -10.35 25.79 -3.69
CA ILE A 40 -11.21 25.46 -4.83
C ILE A 40 -11.87 24.09 -4.61
N ALA A 41 -11.13 23.10 -4.12
CA ALA A 41 -11.68 21.78 -3.79
C ALA A 41 -12.78 21.86 -2.74
N GLU A 42 -12.57 22.62 -1.67
CA GLU A 42 -13.56 22.88 -0.63
C GLU A 42 -14.81 23.57 -1.20
N ARG A 43 -14.62 24.59 -2.04
CA ARG A 43 -15.72 25.34 -2.67
C ARG A 43 -16.61 24.48 -3.58
N TYR A 44 -16.06 23.43 -4.18
CA TYR A 44 -16.78 22.53 -5.08
C TYR A 44 -17.08 21.17 -4.43
N GLU A 45 -16.82 21.01 -3.13
CA GLU A 45 -16.98 19.74 -2.39
C GLU A 45 -16.31 18.54 -3.07
N VAL A 46 -15.12 18.74 -3.64
CA VAL A 46 -14.33 17.70 -4.30
C VAL A 46 -12.98 17.52 -3.62
N SER A 47 -12.26 16.45 -3.95
CA SER A 47 -10.88 16.29 -3.47
C SER A 47 -9.93 17.26 -4.18
N PRO A 48 -8.82 17.69 -3.54
CA PRO A 48 -7.75 18.45 -4.20
C PRO A 48 -7.18 17.75 -5.44
N SER A 49 -7.17 16.40 -5.46
CA SER A 49 -6.77 15.60 -6.62
C SER A 49 -7.72 15.76 -7.80
N THR A 50 -9.02 15.94 -7.54
CA THR A 50 -10.03 16.19 -8.58
C THR A 50 -9.77 17.55 -9.24
N VAL A 51 -9.51 18.59 -8.44
CA VAL A 51 -9.14 19.93 -8.95
C VAL A 51 -7.83 19.88 -9.73
N HIS A 52 -6.82 19.13 -9.25
CA HIS A 52 -5.56 18.93 -9.99
C HIS A 52 -5.81 18.31 -11.37
N ASN A 53 -6.71 17.32 -11.47
CA ASN A 53 -7.10 16.72 -12.74
C ASN A 53 -7.85 17.70 -13.65
N TRP A 54 -8.69 18.58 -13.11
CA TRP A 54 -9.34 19.64 -13.88
C TRP A 54 -8.32 20.60 -14.49
N PHE A 55 -7.34 21.04 -13.69
CA PHE A 55 -6.25 21.90 -14.15
C PHE A 55 -5.42 21.23 -15.25
N ARG A 56 -5.08 19.94 -15.10
CA ARG A 56 -4.39 19.16 -16.14
C ARG A 56 -5.18 19.09 -17.44
N ARG A 57 -6.49 18.81 -17.37
CA ARG A 57 -7.36 18.73 -18.56
C ARG A 57 -7.55 20.08 -19.25
N ALA A 58 -7.57 21.16 -18.47
CA ALA A 58 -7.72 22.53 -18.96
C ALA A 58 -6.37 23.20 -19.33
N SER A 59 -5.25 22.48 -19.23
CA SER A 59 -3.88 23.00 -19.46
C SER A 59 -3.56 24.26 -18.64
N ILE A 60 -4.12 24.39 -17.43
CA ILE A 60 -3.87 25.50 -16.53
C ILE A 60 -2.58 25.22 -15.74
N GLN A 61 -1.61 26.12 -15.86
CA GLN A 61 -0.34 25.99 -15.14
C GLN A 61 -0.54 26.30 -13.66
N ALA A 62 -0.10 25.39 -12.79
CA ALA A 62 -0.09 25.63 -11.36
C ALA A 62 0.93 26.73 -11.00
N ARG A 63 0.59 27.56 -10.01
CA ARG A 63 1.52 28.52 -9.41
C ARG A 63 2.73 27.74 -8.88
N PRO A 64 3.96 28.20 -9.15
CA PRO A 64 5.13 27.58 -8.58
C PRO A 64 5.03 27.58 -7.05
N SER A 65 5.16 26.41 -6.43
CA SER A 65 5.14 26.29 -4.98
C SER A 65 6.46 26.79 -4.38
N ALA A 66 6.46 27.16 -3.10
CA ALA A 66 7.70 27.49 -2.39
C ALA A 66 8.73 26.35 -2.45
N ALA A 67 8.27 25.09 -2.41
CA ALA A 67 9.12 23.91 -2.60
C ALA A 67 9.74 23.83 -4.01
N THR A 68 9.10 24.44 -5.01
CA THR A 68 9.60 24.55 -6.40
C THR A 68 10.54 25.74 -6.60
N LEU A 69 10.37 26.81 -5.81
CA LEU A 69 11.12 28.07 -5.87
C LEU A 69 12.36 28.12 -4.96
N ARG A 70 12.79 26.98 -4.40
CA ARG A 70 13.98 26.87 -3.53
C ARG A 70 15.21 27.61 -4.07
N THR A 71 15.46 28.82 -3.58
CA THR A 71 16.57 29.67 -4.05
C THR A 71 17.93 29.16 -3.59
N ASP A 72 17.93 28.24 -2.62
CA ASP A 72 19.11 27.59 -2.07
C ASP A 72 19.68 26.48 -2.97
N ILE A 73 18.92 26.04 -3.98
CA ILE A 73 19.40 25.09 -4.99
C ILE A 73 19.94 25.88 -6.18
N ASP A 74 21.25 25.76 -6.41
CA ASP A 74 21.90 26.27 -7.62
C ASP A 74 21.64 25.35 -8.82
N ASP A 75 21.01 25.91 -9.84
CA ASP A 75 20.69 25.23 -11.10
C ASP A 75 21.96 24.84 -11.88
N GLY A 76 23.05 25.62 -11.75
CA GLY A 76 24.33 25.36 -12.40
C GLY A 76 25.06 24.14 -11.82
N ASP A 77 25.22 24.08 -10.50
CA ASP A 77 25.76 22.92 -9.79
C ASP A 77 24.92 21.66 -10.07
N MET A 78 23.59 21.76 -9.99
CA MET A 78 22.68 20.65 -10.27
C MET A 78 22.85 20.12 -11.71
N ALA A 79 22.92 21.02 -12.70
CA ALA A 79 23.16 20.65 -14.10
C ALA A 79 24.53 19.99 -14.30
N THR A 80 25.57 20.49 -13.62
CA THR A 80 26.94 19.95 -13.69
C THR A 80 26.99 18.53 -13.13
N ARG A 81 26.39 18.29 -11.96
CA ARG A 81 26.29 16.94 -11.37
C ARG A 81 25.54 15.97 -12.29
N TYR A 82 24.52 16.46 -12.99
CA TYR A 82 23.72 15.66 -13.90
C TYR A 82 24.42 15.40 -15.26
N ILE A 83 25.14 16.37 -15.83
CA ILE A 83 25.74 16.22 -17.15
C ILE A 83 27.16 15.65 -17.04
N THR A 84 27.99 16.29 -16.22
CA THR A 84 29.43 16.03 -16.09
C THR A 84 29.68 14.85 -15.15
N ASP A 85 29.16 14.89 -13.92
CA ASP A 85 29.46 13.88 -12.90
C ASP A 85 28.62 12.60 -13.07
N ARG A 86 27.71 12.60 -14.05
CA ARG A 86 26.83 11.48 -14.40
C ARG A 86 25.97 10.98 -13.25
N GLN A 87 25.74 11.78 -12.20
CA GLN A 87 24.82 11.44 -11.11
C GLN A 87 23.38 11.34 -11.62
N THR A 88 22.60 10.45 -11.02
CA THR A 88 21.17 10.28 -11.28
C THR A 88 20.37 11.38 -10.58
N ALA A 89 19.15 11.65 -11.06
CA ALA A 89 18.26 12.60 -10.38
C ALA A 89 17.96 12.20 -8.93
N ALA A 90 18.02 10.90 -8.60
CA ALA A 90 17.89 10.40 -7.24
C ALA A 90 19.08 10.75 -6.35
N GLU A 91 20.30 10.56 -6.83
CA GLU A 91 21.52 10.93 -6.11
C GLU A 91 21.61 12.44 -5.90
N ILE A 92 21.31 13.21 -6.94
CA ILE A 92 21.27 14.68 -6.87
C ILE A 92 20.19 15.15 -5.87
N ALA A 93 19.00 14.56 -5.93
CA ALA A 93 17.92 14.89 -5.00
C ALA A 93 18.30 14.59 -3.55
N SER A 94 18.95 13.45 -3.30
CA SER A 94 19.47 13.09 -1.98
C SER A 94 20.54 14.09 -1.50
N ALA A 95 21.51 14.41 -2.36
CA ALA A 95 22.60 15.33 -2.04
C ALA A 95 22.13 16.77 -1.77
N LEU A 96 21.07 17.20 -2.45
CA LEU A 96 20.49 18.56 -2.32
C LEU A 96 19.29 18.62 -1.35
N GLY A 97 18.95 17.50 -0.69
CA GLY A 97 17.82 17.42 0.23
C GLY A 97 16.49 17.82 -0.41
N CYS A 98 16.23 17.38 -1.64
CA CYS A 98 15.01 17.70 -2.38
C CYS A 98 14.38 16.46 -3.03
N SER A 99 13.28 16.64 -3.77
CA SER A 99 12.61 15.54 -4.46
C SER A 99 13.16 15.35 -5.88
N GLN A 100 13.16 14.11 -6.37
CA GLN A 100 13.54 13.81 -7.77
C GLN A 100 12.70 14.60 -8.78
N SER A 101 11.42 14.83 -8.46
CA SER A 101 10.51 15.64 -9.28
C SER A 101 10.97 17.09 -9.40
N LEU A 102 11.54 17.68 -8.34
CA LEU A 102 12.09 19.04 -8.40
C LEU A 102 13.31 19.11 -9.32
N VAL A 103 14.23 18.16 -9.18
CA VAL A 103 15.42 18.05 -10.03
C VAL A 103 15.01 17.97 -11.50
N TYR A 104 14.10 17.06 -11.85
CA TYR A 104 13.61 16.96 -13.23
C TYR A 104 12.90 18.22 -13.72
N ALA A 105 12.07 18.86 -12.89
CA ALA A 105 11.40 20.10 -13.27
C ALA A 105 12.39 21.24 -13.57
N ARG A 106 13.50 21.32 -12.85
CA ARG A 106 14.55 22.32 -13.08
C ARG A 106 15.42 21.97 -14.30
N LEU A 107 15.80 20.71 -14.47
CA LEU A 107 16.48 20.25 -15.69
C LEU A 107 15.65 20.54 -16.94
N ASP A 108 14.34 20.28 -16.89
CA ASP A 108 13.42 20.58 -17.99
C ASP A 108 13.37 22.10 -18.30
N ARG A 109 13.42 22.99 -17.28
CA ARG A 109 13.49 24.46 -17.47
C ARG A 109 14.81 24.92 -18.09
N LEU A 110 15.91 24.25 -17.76
CA LEU A 110 17.23 24.50 -18.34
C LEU A 110 17.38 23.91 -19.75
N GLY A 111 16.35 23.22 -20.27
CA GLY A 111 16.39 22.55 -21.56
C GLY A 111 17.30 21.30 -21.58
N ILE A 112 17.64 20.75 -20.41
CA ILE A 112 18.50 19.58 -20.29
C ILE A 112 17.64 18.33 -20.45
N PRO A 113 17.84 17.53 -21.51
CA PRO A 113 17.01 16.37 -21.76
C PRO A 113 17.22 15.29 -20.69
N ARG A 114 16.13 14.61 -20.36
CA ARG A 114 16.19 13.43 -19.48
C ARG A 114 16.99 12.33 -20.16
N ARG A 115 17.80 11.61 -19.37
CA ARG A 115 18.52 10.44 -19.88
C ARG A 115 17.51 9.41 -20.37
N PRO A 116 17.79 8.73 -21.50
CA PRO A 116 16.93 7.67 -21.96
C PRO A 116 16.80 6.62 -20.85
N PRO A 117 15.60 6.03 -20.69
CA PRO A 117 15.41 4.97 -19.72
C PRO A 117 16.40 3.84 -20.02
N LYS A 118 16.96 3.23 -18.97
CA LYS A 118 17.79 2.04 -19.15
C LYS A 118 16.98 0.99 -19.93
N PRO A 119 17.59 0.29 -20.89
CA PRO A 119 16.92 -0.81 -21.57
C PRO A 119 16.41 -1.79 -20.52
N ARG A 120 15.16 -2.24 -20.69
CA ARG A 120 14.57 -3.24 -19.80
C ARG A 120 15.43 -4.51 -19.89
N LYS A 121 15.76 -5.11 -18.73
CA LYS A 121 16.55 -6.35 -18.67
C LYS A 121 15.91 -7.48 -19.47
N SER A 122 14.58 -7.53 -19.48
CA SER A 122 13.79 -8.53 -20.18
C SER A 122 12.93 -7.86 -21.25
N PRO A 123 13.01 -8.31 -22.52
CA PRO A 123 12.11 -7.84 -23.57
C PRO A 123 10.67 -8.20 -23.22
N ARG A 124 9.74 -7.32 -23.59
CA ARG A 124 8.31 -7.57 -23.38
C ARG A 124 7.90 -8.79 -24.22
N PRO A 125 7.22 -9.80 -23.64
CA PRO A 125 6.74 -10.95 -24.40
C PRO A 125 5.70 -10.54 -25.43
N THR A 126 5.58 -11.31 -26.51
CA THR A 126 4.54 -11.06 -27.52
C THR A 126 3.15 -11.36 -26.95
N ALA A 127 2.10 -10.78 -27.55
CA ALA A 127 0.72 -11.08 -27.14
C ALA A 127 0.39 -12.59 -27.27
N ALA A 128 0.94 -13.27 -28.28
CA ALA A 128 0.77 -14.71 -28.48
C ALA A 128 1.46 -15.51 -27.36
N GLU A 129 2.67 -15.11 -26.97
CA GLU A 129 3.39 -15.73 -25.86
C GLU A 129 2.68 -15.51 -24.53
N LEU A 130 2.20 -14.30 -24.25
CA LEU A 130 1.40 -14.03 -23.05
C LEU A 130 0.14 -14.88 -23.01
N ARG A 131 -0.56 -15.02 -24.15
CA ARG A 131 -1.75 -15.87 -24.26
C ARG A 131 -1.43 -17.34 -24.03
N ARG A 132 -0.32 -17.84 -24.59
CA ARG A 132 0.15 -19.20 -24.33
C ARG A 132 0.45 -19.41 -22.85
N LEU A 133 1.26 -18.54 -22.24
CA LEU A 133 1.65 -18.67 -20.83
C LEU A 133 0.46 -18.56 -19.88
N TYR A 134 -0.46 -17.64 -20.16
CA TYR A 134 -1.61 -17.37 -19.32
C TYR A 134 -2.76 -18.35 -19.59
N ASP A 135 -3.25 -18.48 -20.81
CA ASP A 135 -4.44 -19.29 -21.12
C ASP A 135 -4.13 -20.78 -21.31
N GLN A 136 -3.01 -21.13 -21.94
CA GLN A 136 -2.71 -22.54 -22.28
C GLN A 136 -1.91 -23.25 -21.19
N GLU A 137 -0.78 -22.65 -20.76
CA GLU A 137 0.09 -23.22 -19.72
C GLU A 137 -0.43 -22.94 -18.30
N GLN A 138 -1.49 -22.14 -18.20
CA GLN A 138 -2.20 -21.83 -16.98
C GLN A 138 -1.38 -21.10 -15.88
N LEU A 139 -0.25 -20.46 -16.21
CA LEU A 139 0.56 -19.75 -15.21
C LEU A 139 -0.19 -18.57 -14.60
N SER A 140 0.05 -18.32 -13.32
CA SER A 140 -0.43 -17.12 -12.63
C SER A 140 0.36 -15.88 -13.06
N VAL A 141 -0.24 -14.70 -12.84
CA VAL A 141 0.43 -13.40 -13.10
C VAL A 141 1.74 -13.29 -12.34
N SER A 142 1.81 -13.79 -11.11
CA SER A 142 3.05 -13.79 -10.31
C SER A 142 4.13 -14.71 -10.87
N GLN A 143 3.75 -15.89 -11.38
CA GLN A 143 4.70 -16.80 -12.02
C GLN A 143 5.24 -16.24 -13.34
N ILE A 144 4.37 -15.62 -14.14
CA ILE A 144 4.79 -14.92 -15.37
C ILE A 144 5.70 -13.75 -15.02
N ALA A 145 5.37 -12.96 -14.00
CA ALA A 145 6.18 -11.84 -13.53
C ALA A 145 7.58 -12.31 -13.11
N HIS A 146 7.65 -13.39 -12.33
CA HIS A 146 8.92 -14.01 -11.92
C HIS A 146 9.73 -14.50 -13.13
N ARG A 147 9.08 -15.17 -14.10
CA ARG A 147 9.73 -15.68 -15.31
C ARG A 147 10.39 -14.58 -16.15
N PHE A 148 9.83 -13.37 -16.15
CA PHE A 148 10.36 -12.23 -16.92
C PHE A 148 11.13 -11.22 -16.06
N ASP A 149 11.38 -11.49 -14.77
CA ASP A 149 12.02 -10.57 -13.83
C ASP A 149 11.33 -9.18 -13.81
N VAL A 150 10.00 -9.19 -13.75
CA VAL A 150 9.17 -7.98 -13.67
C VAL A 150 8.23 -8.03 -12.47
N THR A 151 7.62 -6.89 -12.16
CA THR A 151 6.59 -6.83 -11.12
C THR A 151 5.27 -7.42 -11.63
N PRO A 152 4.42 -8.00 -10.75
CA PRO A 152 3.09 -8.47 -11.15
C PRO A 152 2.24 -7.39 -11.84
N ASN A 153 2.40 -6.12 -11.45
CA ASN A 153 1.72 -4.99 -12.09
C ASN A 153 2.16 -4.78 -13.55
N ALA A 154 3.43 -5.00 -13.87
CA ALA A 154 3.90 -4.95 -15.25
C ALA A 154 3.24 -6.04 -16.08
N THR A 155 3.12 -7.25 -15.55
CA THR A 155 2.43 -8.37 -16.21
C THR A 155 0.93 -8.10 -16.39
N TYR A 156 0.24 -7.52 -15.38
CA TYR A 156 -1.16 -7.09 -15.53
C TYR A 156 -1.33 -6.09 -16.67
N ARG A 157 -0.44 -5.10 -16.77
CA ARG A 157 -0.44 -4.14 -17.87
C ARG A 157 -0.19 -4.81 -19.22
N TRP A 158 0.71 -5.79 -19.28
CA TRP A 158 0.97 -6.52 -20.52
C TRP A 158 -0.26 -7.30 -21.00
N LEU A 159 -0.94 -8.01 -20.09
CA LEU A 159 -2.17 -8.74 -20.40
C LEU A 159 -3.27 -7.78 -20.89
N HIS A 160 -3.47 -6.68 -20.18
CA HIS A 160 -4.43 -5.64 -20.55
C HIS A 160 -4.13 -5.01 -21.92
N ASP A 161 -2.91 -4.52 -22.12
CA ASP A 161 -2.45 -3.91 -23.38
C ASP A 161 -2.53 -4.90 -24.56
N SER A 162 -2.44 -6.21 -24.29
CA SER A 162 -2.55 -7.27 -25.29
C SER A 162 -3.98 -7.78 -25.50
N GLY A 163 -4.98 -7.14 -24.85
CA GLY A 163 -6.40 -7.53 -24.95
C GLY A 163 -6.70 -8.92 -24.38
N ILE A 164 -5.83 -9.43 -23.49
CA ILE A 164 -6.05 -10.70 -22.80
C ILE A 164 -6.85 -10.37 -21.54
N SER A 165 -8.10 -10.82 -21.53
CA SER A 165 -8.95 -10.69 -20.35
C SER A 165 -8.30 -11.48 -19.21
N LEU A 166 -8.14 -10.82 -18.06
CA LEU A 166 -7.67 -11.52 -16.87
C LEU A 166 -8.65 -12.64 -16.57
N ARG A 167 -8.12 -13.86 -16.37
CA ARG A 167 -8.89 -14.96 -15.82
C ARG A 167 -9.59 -14.44 -14.60
N ASP A 168 -10.87 -14.75 -14.59
CA ASP A 168 -11.78 -14.10 -13.70
C ASP A 168 -11.23 -14.16 -12.29
N ARG A 169 -11.24 -13.01 -11.60
CA ARG A 169 -10.68 -12.87 -10.25
C ARG A 169 -11.69 -13.48 -9.26
N ASP A 170 -12.11 -14.69 -9.58
CA ASP A 170 -13.42 -15.25 -9.35
C ASP A 170 -13.35 -16.61 -8.67
N SER A 171 -12.29 -16.76 -7.88
CA SER A 171 -12.43 -17.36 -6.55
C SER A 171 -13.48 -16.63 -5.67
N ARG A 172 -14.02 -15.50 -6.15
CA ARG A 172 -15.12 -14.76 -5.56
C ARG A 172 -16.47 -15.48 -5.75
N GLU A 173 -16.89 -15.84 -6.96
CA GLU A 173 -18.17 -16.55 -7.20
C GLU A 173 -18.12 -18.04 -6.85
N ARG A 174 -16.93 -18.64 -6.70
CA ARG A 174 -16.80 -20.05 -6.26
C ARG A 174 -17.12 -20.30 -4.79
N ILE A 175 -17.25 -19.25 -3.97
CA ILE A 175 -17.58 -19.39 -2.55
C ILE A 175 -19.07 -19.14 -2.41
N ASP A 176 -19.85 -20.22 -2.35
CA ASP A 176 -21.26 -20.17 -1.93
C ASP A 176 -21.33 -19.55 -0.53
N LEU A 177 -21.94 -18.37 -0.43
CA LEU A 177 -22.03 -17.61 0.82
C LEU A 177 -22.92 -18.30 1.85
N ASP A 178 -23.92 -19.07 1.42
CA ASP A 178 -24.80 -19.83 2.30
C ASP A 178 -24.08 -21.07 2.85
N GLU A 179 -23.30 -21.76 2.02
CA GLU A 179 -22.40 -22.82 2.49
C GLU A 179 -21.32 -22.26 3.43
N LEU A 180 -20.69 -21.14 3.06
CA LEU A 180 -19.68 -20.47 3.87
C LEU A 180 -20.23 -20.11 5.25
N GLY A 181 -21.43 -19.53 5.31
CA GLY A 181 -22.10 -19.18 6.56
C GLY A 181 -22.44 -20.39 7.41
N ARG A 182 -22.95 -21.48 6.81
CA ARG A 182 -23.20 -22.73 7.53
C ARG A 182 -21.93 -23.34 8.12
N LEU A 183 -20.85 -23.42 7.33
CA LEU A 183 -19.57 -23.98 7.77
C LEU A 183 -18.91 -23.10 8.84
N TYR A 184 -18.99 -21.77 8.68
CA TYR A 184 -18.50 -20.85 9.69
C TYR A 184 -19.35 -20.86 10.96
N GLY A 185 -20.67 -21.07 10.86
CA GLY A 185 -21.56 -21.24 12.00
C GLY A 185 -21.33 -22.57 12.74
N SER A 186 -20.97 -23.64 12.02
CA SER A 186 -20.73 -24.97 12.60
C SER A 186 -19.36 -25.16 13.25
N GLY A 187 -18.50 -24.13 13.25
CA GLY A 187 -17.23 -24.15 13.96
C GLY A 187 -15.98 -24.03 13.09
N ALA A 188 -16.08 -24.12 11.76
CA ALA A 188 -14.90 -24.04 10.87
C ALA A 188 -14.16 -22.70 11.01
N THR A 189 -12.84 -22.76 11.13
CA THR A 189 -11.98 -21.59 11.22
C THR A 189 -11.78 -20.93 9.85
N GLY A 190 -11.47 -19.62 9.84
CA GLY A 190 -11.16 -18.92 8.58
C GLY A 190 -10.03 -19.58 7.78
N SER A 191 -9.06 -20.22 8.46
CA SER A 191 -7.94 -20.92 7.81
C SER A 191 -8.33 -22.29 7.24
N GLU A 192 -9.30 -23.00 7.85
CA GLU A 192 -9.86 -24.23 7.27
C GLU A 192 -10.70 -23.92 6.04
N LEU A 193 -11.52 -22.87 6.12
CA LEU A 193 -12.30 -22.38 4.98
C LEU A 193 -11.39 -21.90 3.85
N ALA A 194 -10.32 -21.18 4.17
CA ALA A 194 -9.32 -20.74 3.20
C ALA A 194 -8.70 -21.91 2.43
N ARG A 195 -8.33 -22.98 3.14
CA ARG A 195 -7.83 -24.22 2.53
C ARG A 195 -8.90 -24.90 1.66
N ARG A 196 -10.13 -25.04 2.18
CA ARG A 196 -11.25 -25.68 1.48
C ARG A 196 -11.59 -24.98 0.17
N TYR A 197 -11.64 -23.65 0.18
CA TYR A 197 -11.96 -22.84 -0.99
C TYR A 197 -10.73 -22.43 -1.82
N ASN A 198 -9.54 -22.93 -1.46
CA ASN A 198 -8.26 -22.60 -2.09
C ASN A 198 -8.06 -21.08 -2.29
N CYS A 199 -8.28 -20.32 -1.22
CA CYS A 199 -8.16 -18.86 -1.22
C CYS A 199 -7.43 -18.38 0.05
N SER A 200 -7.14 -17.09 0.13
CA SER A 200 -6.53 -16.52 1.33
C SER A 200 -7.53 -16.37 2.47
N THR A 201 -7.07 -16.44 3.72
CA THR A 201 -7.90 -16.18 4.91
C THR A 201 -8.56 -14.80 4.86
N THR A 202 -7.88 -13.80 4.31
CA THR A 202 -8.43 -12.46 4.06
C THR A 202 -9.61 -12.48 3.08
N THR A 203 -9.57 -13.36 2.07
CA THR A 203 -10.68 -13.52 1.12
C THR A 203 -11.91 -14.10 1.82
N ILE A 204 -11.73 -15.09 2.70
CA ILE A 204 -12.80 -15.65 3.53
C ILE A 204 -13.44 -14.57 4.41
N TYR A 205 -12.64 -13.83 5.19
CA TYR A 205 -13.20 -12.81 6.09
C TYR A 205 -13.91 -11.68 5.35
N ARG A 206 -13.38 -11.27 4.19
CA ARG A 206 -14.09 -10.31 3.33
C ARG A 206 -15.41 -10.88 2.82
N ARG A 207 -15.48 -12.16 2.46
CA ARG A 207 -16.74 -12.80 2.04
C ARG A 207 -17.74 -12.93 3.18
N LEU A 208 -17.28 -13.18 4.40
CA LEU A 208 -18.14 -13.13 5.59
C LEU A 208 -18.71 -11.72 5.78
N ASP A 209 -17.91 -10.67 5.58
CA ASP A 209 -18.41 -9.28 5.64
C ASP A 209 -19.40 -8.97 4.50
N ASP A 210 -19.10 -9.38 3.26
CA ASP A 210 -19.98 -9.20 2.09
C ASP A 210 -21.35 -9.87 2.34
N ALA A 211 -21.35 -11.04 2.98
CA ALA A 211 -22.54 -11.80 3.36
C ALA A 211 -23.21 -11.32 4.65
N GLN A 212 -22.68 -10.27 5.30
CA GLN A 212 -23.15 -9.76 6.59
C GLN A 212 -23.16 -10.83 7.70
N ILE A 213 -22.28 -11.82 7.61
CA ILE A 213 -22.12 -12.86 8.63
C ILE A 213 -21.23 -12.29 9.74
N PRO A 214 -21.73 -12.15 10.98
CA PRO A 214 -20.94 -11.61 12.07
C PRO A 214 -19.74 -12.52 12.35
N ARG A 215 -18.56 -11.92 12.39
CA ARG A 215 -17.34 -12.62 12.78
C ARG A 215 -17.48 -13.05 14.24
N ARG A 216 -17.01 -14.25 14.57
CA ARG A 216 -16.92 -14.71 15.97
C ARG A 216 -16.10 -13.67 16.74
N ALA A 217 -16.70 -13.15 17.81
CA ALA A 217 -16.00 -12.26 18.72
C ALA A 217 -14.71 -12.96 19.16
N ALA A 218 -13.59 -12.24 19.12
CA ALA A 218 -12.39 -12.72 19.77
C ALA A 218 -12.75 -12.94 21.25
N VAL A 219 -12.58 -14.15 21.75
CA VAL A 219 -12.72 -14.43 23.18
C VAL A 219 -11.73 -13.50 23.89
N ALA A 220 -12.27 -12.51 24.60
CA ALA A 220 -11.48 -11.53 25.31
C ALA A 220 -11.13 -12.13 26.67
N ILE A 221 -9.87 -12.56 26.85
CA ILE A 221 -9.37 -12.85 28.18
C ILE A 221 -9.24 -11.51 28.92
N ASN A 222 -9.81 -11.43 30.13
CA ASN A 222 -9.66 -10.27 31.00
C ASN A 222 -8.21 -10.19 31.52
N ARG A 223 -7.75 -8.97 31.81
CA ARG A 223 -6.44 -8.68 32.41
C ARG A 223 -6.18 -9.50 33.67
N ASP A 224 -7.17 -9.65 34.55
CA ASP A 224 -7.00 -10.39 35.81
C ASP A 224 -6.71 -11.87 35.55
N ALA A 225 -7.44 -12.49 34.63
CA ALA A 225 -7.22 -13.88 34.24
C ALA A 225 -5.85 -14.10 33.56
N LEU A 226 -5.30 -13.08 32.89
CA LEU A 226 -3.93 -13.13 32.37
C LEU A 226 -2.91 -13.02 33.50
N ILE A 227 -3.15 -12.17 34.50
CA ILE A 227 -2.26 -12.01 35.66
C ILE A 227 -2.22 -13.31 36.47
N ASP A 228 -3.38 -13.88 36.81
CA ASP A 228 -3.46 -15.14 37.56
C ASP A 228 -2.70 -16.26 36.83
N ALA A 229 -2.89 -16.38 35.51
CA ALA A 229 -2.19 -17.36 34.71
C ALA A 229 -0.67 -17.13 34.63
N LEU A 230 -0.23 -15.88 34.65
CA LEU A 230 1.20 -15.53 34.70
C LEU A 230 1.81 -15.79 36.08
N ASP A 231 1.07 -15.55 37.15
CA ASP A 231 1.47 -15.85 38.53
C ASP A 231 1.59 -17.37 38.77
N GLU A 232 0.76 -18.17 38.08
CA GLU A 232 0.89 -19.63 38.00
C GLU A 232 2.06 -20.09 37.11
N GLY A 233 2.73 -19.17 36.41
CA GLY A 233 3.88 -19.46 35.56
C GLY A 233 3.54 -20.09 34.21
N LEU A 234 2.27 -20.00 33.77
CA LEU A 234 1.83 -20.59 32.50
C LEU A 234 2.49 -19.91 31.29
N SER A 235 2.84 -20.72 30.29
CA SER A 235 3.30 -20.17 29.01
C SER A 235 2.13 -19.67 28.17
N ALA A 236 2.37 -18.85 27.15
CA ALA A 236 1.32 -18.38 26.24
C ALA A 236 0.58 -19.55 25.52
N SER A 237 1.24 -20.71 25.39
CA SER A 237 0.61 -21.92 24.86
C SER A 237 -0.34 -22.56 25.87
N ASP A 238 0.07 -22.61 27.14
CA ASP A 238 -0.72 -23.21 28.22
C ASP A 238 -1.92 -22.33 28.57
N ILE A 239 -1.75 -21.01 28.55
CA ILE A 239 -2.86 -20.04 28.61
C ILE A 239 -3.82 -20.27 27.44
N GLY A 240 -3.30 -20.49 26.22
CA GLY A 240 -4.13 -20.80 25.06
C GLY A 240 -4.95 -22.08 25.23
N ALA A 241 -4.34 -23.13 25.79
CA ALA A 241 -5.02 -24.38 26.08
C ALA A 241 -6.05 -24.24 27.21
N ALA A 242 -5.72 -23.55 28.30
CA ALA A 242 -6.59 -23.37 29.46
C ALA A 242 -7.85 -22.56 29.16
N PHE A 243 -7.73 -21.53 28.30
CA PHE A 243 -8.84 -20.66 27.92
C PHE A 243 -9.47 -21.02 26.57
N GLU A 244 -9.05 -22.14 25.95
CA GLU A 244 -9.49 -22.57 24.61
C GLU A 244 -9.36 -21.49 23.53
N ILE A 245 -8.30 -20.69 23.59
CA ILE A 245 -8.00 -19.65 22.60
C ILE A 245 -6.67 -19.89 21.88
N SER A 246 -6.55 -19.35 20.66
CA SER A 246 -5.29 -19.45 19.92
C SER A 246 -4.15 -18.74 20.66
N VAL A 247 -2.94 -19.30 20.61
CA VAL A 247 -1.73 -18.68 21.17
C VAL A 247 -1.52 -17.26 20.64
N SER A 248 -1.85 -16.99 19.37
CA SER A 248 -1.79 -15.65 18.79
C SER A 248 -2.78 -14.67 19.43
N ALA A 249 -3.94 -15.13 19.89
CA ALA A 249 -4.89 -14.30 20.62
C ALA A 249 -4.39 -14.02 22.05
N VAL A 250 -3.78 -15.01 22.72
CA VAL A 250 -3.08 -14.81 24.00
C VAL A 250 -1.99 -13.76 23.86
N CYS A 251 -1.11 -13.89 22.86
CA CYS A 251 -0.03 -12.92 22.63
C CYS A 251 -0.56 -11.51 22.40
N ARG A 252 -1.61 -11.34 21.58
CA ARG A 252 -2.25 -10.03 21.38
C ARG A 252 -2.88 -9.46 22.65
N ALA A 253 -3.49 -10.32 23.48
CA ALA A 253 -4.07 -9.91 24.74
C ALA A 253 -2.98 -9.46 25.74
N LEU A 254 -1.90 -10.22 25.86
CA LEU A 254 -0.73 -9.87 26.66
C LEU A 254 -0.10 -8.54 26.19
N GLU A 255 0.11 -8.36 24.88
CA GLU A 255 0.65 -7.12 24.29
C GLU A 255 -0.25 -5.91 24.57
N ARG A 256 -1.58 -6.07 24.44
CA ARG A 256 -2.54 -4.99 24.71
C ARG A 256 -2.49 -4.52 26.17
N GLU A 257 -2.30 -5.45 27.11
CA GLU A 257 -2.23 -5.14 28.54
C GLU A 257 -0.80 -4.80 29.02
N GLY A 258 0.20 -4.82 28.13
CA GLY A 258 1.60 -4.60 28.48
C GLY A 258 2.21 -5.72 29.34
N LEU A 259 1.66 -6.93 29.27
CA LEU A 259 2.10 -8.11 30.03
C LEU A 259 2.99 -9.00 29.17
N GLN A 260 3.90 -9.74 29.80
CA GLN A 260 4.79 -10.69 29.14
C GLN A 260 4.96 -11.94 29.99
N THR A 261 4.90 -13.11 29.36
CA THR A 261 5.31 -14.38 29.98
C THR A 261 6.80 -14.38 30.30
N GLU A 262 7.24 -15.21 31.24
CA GLU A 262 8.67 -15.32 31.59
C GLU A 262 9.54 -15.70 30.38
N THR A 263 9.01 -16.56 29.51
CA THR A 263 9.65 -16.91 28.22
C THR A 263 9.76 -15.70 27.28
N GLN A 264 8.74 -14.84 27.22
CA GLN A 264 8.79 -13.60 26.43
C GLN A 264 9.76 -12.59 27.03
N LYS A 265 9.80 -12.42 28.36
CA LYS A 265 10.75 -11.54 29.06
C LYS A 265 12.20 -11.93 28.77
N LYS A 266 12.55 -13.21 28.97
CA LYS A 266 13.89 -13.74 28.66
C LYS A 266 14.27 -13.51 27.20
N ARG A 267 13.32 -13.70 26.28
CA ARG A 267 13.52 -13.45 24.85
C ARG A 267 13.70 -11.96 24.52
N SER A 268 12.97 -11.06 25.18
CA SER A 268 13.13 -9.59 25.01
C SER A 268 14.50 -9.14 25.50
N GLN A 269 14.89 -9.56 26.70
CA GLN A 269 16.21 -9.25 27.28
C GLN A 269 17.35 -9.75 26.39
N ALA A 270 17.24 -10.96 25.83
CA ALA A 270 18.22 -11.48 24.89
C ALA A 270 18.30 -10.62 23.62
N SER A 271 17.15 -10.22 23.07
CA SER A 271 17.08 -9.36 21.87
C SER A 271 17.70 -7.97 22.12
N GLU A 272 17.42 -7.37 23.28
CA GLU A 272 18.01 -6.08 23.69
C GLU A 272 19.52 -6.20 23.88
N HIS A 273 20.00 -7.28 24.49
CA HIS A 273 21.42 -7.56 24.61
C HIS A 273 22.10 -7.67 23.24
N TYR A 274 21.49 -8.38 22.28
CA TYR A 274 22.04 -8.46 20.92
C TYR A 274 22.00 -7.11 20.20
N LEU A 275 20.97 -6.29 20.42
CA LEU A 275 20.91 -4.94 19.85
C LEU A 275 22.03 -4.05 20.39
N ALA A 276 22.28 -4.08 21.70
CA ALA A 276 23.39 -3.35 22.32
C ALA A 276 24.76 -3.79 21.76
N LEU A 277 24.93 -5.08 21.47
CA LEU A 277 26.14 -5.59 20.81
C LEU A 277 26.28 -5.10 19.36
N VAL A 278 25.17 -4.96 18.62
CA VAL A 278 25.16 -4.36 17.27
C VAL A 278 25.58 -2.90 17.33
N GLU A 279 24.97 -2.11 18.22
CA GLU A 279 25.29 -0.68 18.37
C GLU A 279 26.76 -0.46 18.76
N GLU A 280 27.29 -1.28 19.67
CA GLU A 280 28.70 -1.21 20.07
C GLU A 280 29.65 -1.63 18.95
N ALA A 281 29.28 -2.64 18.16
CA ALA A 281 30.04 -3.08 16.99
C ALA A 281 30.09 -2.01 15.90
N GLU A 282 28.96 -1.34 15.61
CA GLU A 282 28.88 -0.21 14.67
C GLU A 282 29.69 0.99 15.17
N ARG A 283 29.63 1.30 16.47
CA ARG A 283 30.36 2.42 17.07
C ARG A 283 31.87 2.21 17.05
N THR A 284 32.34 0.99 17.28
CA THR A 284 33.77 0.69 17.38
C THR A 284 34.41 0.33 16.04
N GLY A 285 33.62 -0.11 15.06
CA GLY A 285 34.11 -0.60 13.77
C GLY A 285 35.00 -1.86 13.90
N LYS A 286 34.95 -2.55 15.04
CA LYS A 286 35.82 -3.69 15.38
C LYS A 286 35.21 -5.06 15.05
N ALA A 287 33.96 -5.10 14.56
CA ALA A 287 33.31 -6.34 14.15
C ALA A 287 33.45 -6.55 12.64
N ASP A 288 33.74 -7.79 12.23
CA ASP A 288 33.70 -8.17 10.82
C ASP A 288 32.25 -8.27 10.31
N TYR A 289 32.11 -8.34 8.97
CA TYR A 289 30.82 -8.41 8.31
C TYR A 289 30.00 -9.64 8.71
N GLU A 290 30.66 -10.79 8.94
CA GLU A 290 29.98 -12.03 9.34
C GLU A 290 29.40 -11.94 10.76
N THR A 291 30.15 -11.34 11.68
CA THR A 291 29.71 -11.07 13.06
C THR A 291 28.54 -10.10 13.08
N MET A 292 28.57 -9.05 12.25
CA MET A 292 27.46 -8.11 12.10
C MET A 292 26.19 -8.79 11.56
N GLN A 293 26.31 -9.61 10.53
CA GLN A 293 25.17 -10.39 10.00
C GLN A 293 24.62 -11.37 11.04
N TRP A 294 25.50 -12.03 11.79
CA TRP A 294 25.12 -12.98 12.85
C TRP A 294 24.37 -12.30 14.00
N LEU A 295 24.78 -11.09 14.41
CA LEU A 295 24.11 -10.29 15.43
C LEU A 295 22.75 -9.78 14.93
N GLN A 296 22.71 -9.22 13.71
CA GLN A 296 21.49 -8.71 13.09
C GLN A 296 20.44 -9.81 12.85
N ALA A 297 20.85 -11.04 12.56
CA ALA A 297 19.92 -12.16 12.42
C ALA A 297 19.14 -12.47 13.71
N ARG A 298 19.78 -12.29 14.89
CA ARG A 298 19.20 -12.54 16.22
C ARG A 298 18.32 -11.40 16.74
N THR A 299 18.53 -10.18 16.26
CA THR A 299 17.60 -9.06 16.51
C THR A 299 16.37 -9.16 15.59
N THR A 300 16.54 -9.59 14.33
CA THR A 300 15.47 -9.63 13.31
C THR A 300 14.56 -10.87 13.41
N SER A 301 14.92 -11.91 14.17
CA SER A 301 14.05 -13.08 14.37
C SER A 301 12.72 -12.73 15.08
N ASN A 302 12.59 -11.49 15.57
CA ASN A 302 11.40 -10.99 16.27
C ASN A 302 10.32 -10.39 15.34
N THR A 303 10.64 -9.98 14.11
CA THR A 303 9.72 -9.23 13.23
C THR A 303 9.07 -10.06 12.11
N ARG A 304 9.57 -11.27 11.80
CA ARG A 304 9.10 -12.07 10.64
C ARG A 304 7.95 -13.06 10.92
N ARG A 305 7.30 -13.02 12.08
CA ARG A 305 6.10 -13.86 12.39
C ARG A 305 4.79 -13.08 12.55
N SER A 306 4.80 -11.78 12.25
CA SER A 306 3.63 -10.89 12.31
C SER A 306 3.35 -10.25 10.95
N GLY A 307 3.10 -11.08 9.94
CA GLY A 307 2.70 -10.68 8.59
C GLY A 307 1.75 -11.70 7.99
#